data_AF-K0RQ54-F1
#
_entry.id   AF-K0RQ54-F1
#
_cell.length_a   1.000
_cell.length_b   1.000
_cell.length_c   1.000
_cell.angle_alpha   90.00
_cell.angle_beta   90.00
_cell.angle_gamma   90.00
#
_symmetry.space_group_name_H-M   'P 1'
#
loop_
_entity.id
_entity.type
_entity.pdbx_description
1 polymer ?
#
loop_
_entity_poly.entity_id
_entity_poly.type
_entity_poly.pdbx_seq_one_letter_code
_entity_poly.pdbx_strand_id
1 'polypeptide(L)'
;AWAYSVANTPRQDLFDEGYVGALASNEKEFSAEGLAQLHQWQLWQQELESGIELPGSLRAKCRNAFTSASYSESKLQHDVVGELRAAGMDLGEEVLLGSGYRIDALVKFSDGRNVAVEVDGPSHFIDRRPTGSTTLKHRQVARVDRIEVVSVPYWEWNELKNSEMKQHYLRVKLVTAR
;
A
#
# COMPACT_ATOMS: atom_id res chain seq x y z
N ALA A 1 13.33 -11.44 5.86
CA ALA A 1 11.99 -11.43 5.26
C ALA A 1 11.64 -10.08 4.62
N TRP A 2 11.35 -9.04 5.39
CA TRP A 2 10.78 -7.79 4.85
C TRP A 2 11.59 -7.13 3.72
N ALA A 3 12.91 -6.96 3.89
CA ALA A 3 13.76 -6.37 2.85
C ALA A 3 13.78 -7.19 1.53
N TYR A 4 13.64 -8.51 1.61
CA TYR A 4 13.50 -9.37 0.43
C TYR A 4 12.14 -9.17 -0.24
N SER A 5 11.08 -8.99 0.57
CA SER A 5 9.77 -8.60 0.06
C SER A 5 9.85 -7.27 -0.69
N VAL A 6 10.49 -6.25 -0.13
CA VAL A 6 10.69 -4.95 -0.78
C VAL A 6 11.45 -5.12 -2.09
N ALA A 7 12.61 -5.78 -2.06
CA ALA A 7 13.48 -5.99 -3.22
C ALA A 7 12.87 -6.91 -4.29
N ASN A 8 11.79 -7.63 -3.96
CA ASN A 8 11.16 -8.65 -4.78
C ASN A 8 12.15 -9.74 -5.24
N THR A 9 12.99 -10.22 -4.31
CA THR A 9 14.03 -11.21 -4.60
C THR A 9 13.66 -12.55 -3.94
N PRO A 10 12.95 -13.46 -4.62
CA PRO A 10 12.56 -14.74 -4.03
C PRO A 10 13.80 -15.59 -3.71
N ARG A 11 13.75 -16.27 -2.57
CA ARG A 11 14.79 -17.19 -2.08
C ARG A 11 14.12 -18.39 -1.44
N GLN A 12 13.85 -19.41 -2.26
CA GLN A 12 13.18 -20.64 -1.82
C GLN A 12 13.99 -21.40 -0.76
N ASP A 13 15.31 -21.22 -0.75
CA ASP A 13 16.24 -21.78 0.23
C ASP A 13 16.16 -21.11 1.62
N LEU A 14 15.57 -19.91 1.71
CA LEU A 14 15.58 -19.10 2.92
C LEU A 14 14.20 -19.03 3.62
N PHE A 15 13.12 -19.14 2.86
CA PHE A 15 11.76 -18.90 3.31
C PHE A 15 10.91 -20.17 3.19
N ASP A 16 11.27 -21.19 3.95
CA ASP A 16 10.63 -22.51 3.96
C ASP A 16 9.76 -22.74 5.21
N GLU A 17 9.25 -23.96 5.38
CA GLU A 17 8.47 -24.36 6.56
C GLU A 17 9.27 -24.25 7.86
N GLY A 18 10.59 -24.47 7.80
CA GLY A 18 11.49 -24.33 8.95
C GLY A 18 11.58 -22.87 9.41
N TYR A 19 11.70 -21.94 8.46
CA TYR A 19 11.64 -20.50 8.74
C TYR A 19 10.33 -20.12 9.41
N VAL A 20 9.20 -20.60 8.88
CA VAL A 20 7.87 -20.38 9.47
C VAL A 20 7.77 -20.95 10.90
N GLY A 21 8.27 -22.17 11.12
CA GLY A 21 8.30 -22.79 12.45
C GLY A 21 9.13 -22.00 13.46
N ALA A 22 10.24 -21.41 13.00
CA ALA A 22 11.06 -20.52 13.83
C ALA A 22 10.34 -19.21 14.18
N LEU A 23 9.62 -18.60 13.23
CA LEU A 23 8.81 -17.41 13.50
C LEU A 23 7.72 -17.70 14.54
N ALA A 24 7.03 -18.84 14.42
CA ALA A 24 5.99 -19.25 15.34
C ALA A 24 6.52 -19.49 16.76
N SER A 25 7.68 -20.13 16.88
CA SER A 25 8.32 -20.40 18.17
C SER A 25 8.72 -19.12 18.91
N ASN A 26 8.97 -18.03 18.18
CA ASN A 26 9.42 -16.74 18.72
C ASN A 26 8.35 -15.63 18.59
N GLU A 27 7.08 -15.98 18.43
CA GLU A 27 6.00 -15.01 18.14
C GLU A 27 5.81 -13.90 19.20
N LYS A 28 6.33 -14.11 20.42
CA LYS A 28 6.23 -13.19 21.55
C LYS A 28 7.34 -12.13 21.54
N GLU A 29 8.39 -12.33 20.75
CA GLU A 29 9.55 -11.43 20.69
C GLU A 29 9.35 -10.30 19.67
N PHE A 30 8.38 -10.43 18.77
CA PHE A 30 8.12 -9.40 17.76
C PHE A 30 7.44 -8.16 18.35
N SER A 31 8.00 -7.00 18.01
CA SER A 31 7.31 -5.71 18.19
C SER A 31 6.09 -5.60 17.27
N ALA A 32 5.23 -4.61 17.51
CA ALA A 32 4.10 -4.32 16.62
C ALA A 32 4.56 -4.04 15.17
N GLU A 33 5.67 -3.31 15.00
CA GLU A 33 6.27 -3.07 13.69
C GLU A 33 6.79 -4.38 13.06
N GLY A 34 7.46 -5.24 13.84
CA GLY A 34 7.93 -6.54 13.36
C GLY A 34 6.78 -7.43 12.89
N LEU A 35 5.68 -7.46 13.63
CA LEU A 35 4.45 -8.17 13.25
C LEU A 35 3.81 -7.59 11.98
N ALA A 36 3.78 -6.27 11.84
CA ALA A 36 3.33 -5.58 10.64
C ALA A 36 4.20 -5.92 9.41
N GLN A 37 5.52 -5.95 9.57
CA GLN A 37 6.46 -6.35 8.52
C GLN A 37 6.32 -7.83 8.14
N LEU A 38 6.03 -8.72 9.11
CA LEU A 38 5.73 -10.12 8.85
C LEU A 38 4.42 -10.30 8.08
N HIS A 39 3.40 -9.47 8.35
CA HIS A 39 2.19 -9.44 7.54
C HIS A 39 2.50 -9.09 6.09
N GLN A 40 3.29 -8.05 5.85
CA GLN A 40 3.72 -7.68 4.49
C GLN A 40 4.56 -8.78 3.83
N TRP A 41 5.39 -9.51 4.57
CA TRP A 41 6.08 -10.68 4.04
C TRP A 41 5.11 -11.82 3.69
N GLN A 42 4.09 -12.07 4.49
CA GLN A 42 3.05 -13.06 4.18
C GLN A 42 2.27 -12.70 2.91
N LEU A 43 1.93 -11.43 2.71
CA LEU A 43 1.33 -10.94 1.46
C LEU A 43 2.25 -11.18 0.26
N TRP A 44 3.57 -11.05 0.44
CA TRP A 44 4.54 -11.35 -0.62
C TRP A 44 4.64 -12.85 -0.91
N GLN A 45 4.51 -13.73 0.09
CA GLN A 45 4.41 -15.18 -0.17
C GLN A 45 3.17 -15.54 -1.00
N GLN A 46 2.05 -14.85 -0.76
CA GLN A 46 0.82 -15.00 -1.55
C GLN A 46 1.00 -14.46 -2.97
N GLU A 47 1.66 -13.30 -3.12
CA GLU A 47 2.03 -12.71 -4.42
C GLU A 47 2.87 -13.67 -5.28
N LEU A 48 3.75 -14.46 -4.63
CA LEU A 48 4.61 -15.44 -5.28
C LEU A 48 3.95 -16.80 -5.50
N GLU A 49 2.73 -17.02 -4.98
CA GLU A 49 2.07 -18.32 -4.94
C GLU A 49 2.96 -19.43 -4.35
N SER A 50 3.78 -19.11 -3.34
CA SER A 50 4.82 -20.01 -2.85
C SER A 50 4.30 -21.20 -2.04
N GLY A 51 3.04 -21.15 -1.60
CA GLY A 51 2.45 -22.12 -0.67
C GLY A 51 2.90 -21.97 0.79
N ILE A 52 3.80 -21.03 1.08
CA ILE A 52 4.34 -20.79 2.42
C ILE A 52 3.39 -19.88 3.20
N GLU A 53 2.88 -20.38 4.33
CA GLU A 53 1.96 -19.65 5.19
C GLU A 53 2.40 -19.68 6.66
N LEU A 54 2.30 -18.53 7.33
CA LEU A 54 2.36 -18.41 8.78
C LEU A 54 1.22 -19.21 9.43
N PRO A 55 1.42 -19.81 10.62
CA PRO A 55 0.36 -20.44 11.38
C PRO A 55 -0.80 -19.48 11.63
N GLY A 56 -2.03 -19.98 11.64
CA GLY A 56 -3.24 -19.16 11.66
C GLY A 56 -3.29 -18.12 12.80
N SER A 57 -2.83 -18.49 14.00
CA SER A 57 -2.75 -17.57 15.15
C SER A 57 -1.75 -16.42 14.91
N LEU A 58 -0.54 -16.75 14.44
CA LEU A 58 0.49 -15.76 14.14
C LEU A 58 0.08 -14.87 12.96
N ARG A 59 -0.51 -15.44 11.91
CA ARG A 59 -1.06 -14.68 10.77
C ARG A 59 -2.11 -13.66 11.23
N ALA A 60 -3.03 -14.06 12.10
CA ALA A 60 -4.02 -13.14 12.66
C ALA A 60 -3.38 -12.04 13.50
N LYS A 61 -2.37 -12.37 14.31
CA LYS A 61 -1.61 -11.41 15.13
C LYS A 61 -0.87 -10.39 14.26
N CYS A 62 -0.20 -10.85 13.20
CA CYS A 62 0.49 -10.00 12.22
C CYS A 62 -0.48 -9.05 11.51
N ARG A 63 -1.61 -9.57 11.02
CA ARG A 63 -2.65 -8.75 10.39
C ARG A 63 -3.20 -7.69 11.34
N ASN A 64 -3.53 -8.08 12.58
CA ASN A 64 -4.06 -7.14 13.57
C ASN A 64 -3.07 -6.02 13.88
N ALA A 65 -1.78 -6.35 14.06
CA ALA A 65 -0.74 -5.35 14.26
C ALA A 65 -0.62 -4.39 13.08
N PHE A 66 -0.68 -4.91 11.85
CA PHE A 66 -0.63 -4.13 10.62
C PHE A 66 -1.81 -3.15 10.48
N THR A 67 -3.04 -3.61 10.73
CA THR A 67 -4.24 -2.79 10.53
C THR A 67 -4.52 -1.79 11.66
N SER A 68 -3.89 -1.98 12.81
CA SER A 68 -4.09 -1.15 14.01
C SER A 68 -3.28 0.15 14.00
N ALA A 69 -2.40 0.37 13.02
CA ALA A 69 -1.64 1.61 12.92
C ALA A 69 -2.59 2.81 12.77
N SER A 70 -2.40 3.81 13.63
CA SER A 70 -3.15 5.07 13.58
C SER A 70 -2.81 5.84 12.32
N TYR A 71 -3.84 6.26 11.60
CA TYR A 71 -3.71 7.14 10.44
C TYR A 71 -3.94 8.59 10.86
N SER A 72 -3.16 9.50 10.26
CA SER A 72 -3.33 10.95 10.44
C SER A 72 -3.44 11.57 9.06
N GLU A 73 -4.64 12.05 8.72
CA GLU A 73 -4.91 12.70 7.44
C GLU A 73 -4.00 13.93 7.29
N SER A 74 -3.33 14.03 6.14
CA SER A 74 -2.46 15.17 5.87
C SER A 74 -3.23 16.28 5.15
N LYS A 75 -2.82 17.54 5.32
CA LYS A 75 -3.40 18.66 4.54
C LYS A 75 -3.27 18.44 3.03
N LEU A 76 -2.19 17.78 2.61
CA LEU A 76 -1.94 17.47 1.20
C LEU A 76 -2.99 16.49 0.66
N GLN A 77 -3.27 15.44 1.42
CA GLN A 77 -4.30 14.47 1.08
C GLN A 77 -5.68 15.12 1.02
N HIS A 78 -6.03 15.92 2.02
CA HIS A 78 -7.32 16.61 2.04
C HIS A 78 -7.55 17.45 0.78
N ASP A 79 -6.50 18.15 0.33
CA ASP A 79 -6.52 18.95 -0.89
C ASP A 79 -6.65 18.10 -2.17
N VAL A 80 -5.88 17.00 -2.27
CA VAL A 80 -5.99 16.06 -3.41
C VAL A 80 -7.39 15.45 -3.50
N VAL A 81 -7.93 14.99 -2.38
CA VAL A 81 -9.26 14.39 -2.30
C VAL A 81 -10.35 15.43 -2.60
N GLY A 82 -10.22 16.65 -2.08
CA GLY A 82 -11.12 17.75 -2.40
C GLY A 82 -11.21 18.01 -3.90
N GLU A 83 -10.08 17.99 -4.60
CA GLU A 83 -10.04 18.17 -6.05
C GLU A 83 -10.56 16.96 -6.84
N LEU A 84 -10.37 15.72 -6.36
CA LEU A 84 -11.01 14.54 -6.93
C LEU A 84 -12.55 14.66 -6.88
N ARG A 85 -13.09 15.09 -5.73
CA ARG A 85 -14.53 15.35 -5.57
C ARG A 85 -15.02 16.46 -6.47
N ALA A 86 -14.30 17.59 -6.50
CA ALA A 86 -14.64 18.73 -7.34
C ALA A 86 -14.60 18.38 -8.84
N ALA A 87 -13.74 17.44 -9.24
CA ALA A 87 -13.69 16.88 -10.58
C ALA A 87 -14.86 15.95 -10.92
N GLY A 88 -15.76 15.66 -9.97
CA GLY A 88 -16.94 14.81 -10.14
C GLY A 88 -16.68 13.32 -9.98
N MET A 89 -15.58 12.92 -9.34
CA MET A 89 -15.25 11.50 -9.12
C MET A 89 -16.05 10.92 -7.95
N ASP A 90 -16.51 9.67 -8.09
CA ASP A 90 -17.00 8.87 -6.95
C ASP A 90 -15.80 8.23 -6.25
N LEU A 91 -15.65 8.45 -4.95
CA LEU A 91 -14.55 7.87 -4.19
C LEU A 91 -14.90 7.56 -2.73
N GLY A 92 -14.23 6.54 -2.20
CA GLY A 92 -14.07 6.35 -0.76
C GLY A 92 -12.71 6.91 -0.29
N GLU A 93 -12.66 7.49 0.90
CA GLU A 93 -11.41 7.90 1.57
C GLU A 93 -10.98 6.83 2.57
N GLU A 94 -9.68 6.77 2.86
CA GLU A 94 -9.13 5.95 3.96
C GLU A 94 -9.59 4.49 3.94
N VAL A 95 -9.70 3.93 2.73
CA VAL A 95 -10.31 2.62 2.52
C VAL A 95 -9.34 1.53 2.97
N LEU A 96 -9.79 0.69 3.92
CA LEU A 96 -9.07 -0.50 4.33
C LEU A 96 -9.34 -1.64 3.34
N LEU A 97 -8.30 -2.10 2.66
CA LEU A 97 -8.36 -3.16 1.65
C LEU A 97 -8.25 -4.57 2.26
N GLY A 98 -8.45 -5.60 1.42
CA GLY A 98 -8.39 -7.00 1.82
C GLY A 98 -7.01 -7.40 2.36
N SER A 99 -5.96 -6.89 1.72
CA SER A 99 -4.56 -7.01 2.18
C SER A 99 -4.31 -6.36 3.54
N GLY A 100 -5.22 -5.52 4.03
CA GLY A 100 -5.05 -4.74 5.25
C GLY A 100 -4.34 -3.41 5.04
N TYR A 101 -3.91 -3.08 3.82
CA TYR A 101 -3.44 -1.74 3.51
C TYR A 101 -4.60 -0.74 3.57
N ARG A 102 -4.31 0.46 4.07
CA ARG A 102 -5.21 1.61 3.98
C ARG A 102 -4.73 2.54 2.88
N ILE A 103 -5.61 2.85 1.94
CA ILE A 103 -5.34 3.74 0.80
C ILE A 103 -6.03 5.09 1.03
N ASP A 104 -5.39 6.16 0.58
CA ASP A 104 -5.87 7.51 0.86
C ASP A 104 -7.20 7.81 0.15
N ALA A 105 -7.34 7.35 -1.10
CA ALA A 105 -8.60 7.37 -1.83
C ALA A 105 -8.76 6.16 -2.77
N LEU A 106 -10.00 5.68 -2.92
CA LEU A 106 -10.39 4.67 -3.90
C LEU A 106 -11.40 5.28 -4.86
N VAL A 107 -10.95 5.62 -6.08
CA VAL A 107 -11.81 6.16 -7.14
C VAL A 107 -12.54 5.03 -7.84
N LYS A 108 -13.86 5.16 -7.97
CA LYS A 108 -14.74 4.18 -8.60
C LYS A 108 -15.21 4.68 -9.95
N PHE A 109 -14.98 3.89 -10.99
CA PHE A 109 -15.44 4.18 -12.33
C PHE A 109 -16.77 3.49 -12.63
N SER A 110 -17.53 4.08 -13.55
CA SER A 110 -18.84 3.54 -13.97
C SER A 110 -18.76 2.20 -14.69
N ASP A 111 -17.60 1.84 -15.23
CA ASP A 111 -17.31 0.53 -15.83
C ASP A 111 -16.96 -0.55 -14.78
N GLY A 112 -17.01 -0.21 -13.49
CA GLY A 112 -16.70 -1.10 -12.38
C GLY A 112 -15.22 -1.16 -12.00
N ARG A 113 -14.34 -0.43 -12.71
CA ARG A 113 -12.92 -0.33 -12.36
C ARG A 113 -12.74 0.50 -11.08
N ASN A 114 -11.83 0.07 -10.22
CA ASN A 114 -11.40 0.84 -9.06
C ASN A 114 -9.92 1.18 -9.16
N VAL A 115 -9.55 2.41 -8.85
CA VAL A 115 -8.15 2.87 -8.83
C VAL A 115 -7.85 3.47 -7.46
N ALA A 116 -6.82 2.95 -6.80
CA ALA A 116 -6.29 3.53 -5.57
C ALA A 116 -5.44 4.76 -5.91
N VAL A 117 -5.67 5.86 -5.19
CA VAL A 117 -4.85 7.06 -5.23
C VAL A 117 -4.09 7.17 -3.92
N GLU A 118 -2.77 7.24 -4.02
CA GLU A 118 -1.83 7.39 -2.91
C GLU A 118 -1.21 8.78 -2.96
N VAL A 119 -1.36 9.55 -1.88
CA VAL A 119 -0.88 10.91 -1.75
C VAL A 119 0.49 10.88 -1.07
N ASP A 120 1.53 10.90 -1.88
CA ASP A 120 2.87 10.65 -1.39
C ASP A 120 3.57 11.92 -0.90
N GLY A 121 3.67 12.04 0.42
CA GLY A 121 4.39 13.12 1.10
C GLY A 121 5.92 12.98 1.04
N PRO A 122 6.69 13.97 1.50
CA PRO A 122 8.15 13.96 1.45
C PRO A 122 8.80 12.72 2.09
N SER A 123 8.22 12.19 3.18
CA SER A 123 8.72 11.00 3.86
C SER A 123 8.60 9.71 3.05
N HIS A 124 7.80 9.70 1.97
CA HIS A 124 7.64 8.55 1.09
C HIS A 124 8.74 8.44 0.04
N PHE A 125 9.72 9.36 0.04
CA PHE A 125 10.78 9.39 -0.96
C PHE A 125 12.18 9.55 -0.38
N ILE A 126 13.16 9.01 -1.10
CA ILE A 126 14.60 9.29 -0.97
C ILE A 126 15.06 9.76 -2.34
N ASP A 127 15.51 11.02 -2.44
CA ASP A 127 15.93 11.63 -3.72
C ASP A 127 14.88 11.48 -4.83
N ARG A 128 13.61 11.80 -4.51
CA ARG A 128 12.42 11.65 -5.38
C ARG A 128 12.15 10.22 -5.88
N ARG A 129 12.81 9.21 -5.31
CA ARG A 129 12.50 7.79 -5.54
C ARG A 129 11.67 7.26 -4.39
N PRO A 130 10.60 6.50 -4.64
CA PRO A 130 9.79 5.92 -3.57
C PRO A 130 10.67 5.11 -2.59
N THR A 131 10.38 5.22 -1.29
CA THR A 131 11.02 4.38 -0.29
C THR A 131 10.67 2.89 -0.50
N GLY A 132 11.38 2.02 0.22
CA GLY A 132 11.07 0.58 0.20
C GLY A 132 9.63 0.28 0.67
N SER A 133 9.14 0.97 1.70
CA SER A 133 7.79 0.80 2.21
C SER A 133 6.73 1.30 1.22
N THR A 134 6.94 2.47 0.60
CA THR A 134 6.06 3.00 -0.46
C THR A 134 6.01 2.06 -1.67
N THR A 135 7.19 1.60 -2.13
CA THR A 135 7.29 0.65 -3.24
C THR A 135 6.56 -0.65 -2.93
N LEU A 136 6.75 -1.19 -1.72
CA LEU A 136 6.09 -2.43 -1.31
C LEU A 136 4.58 -2.27 -1.21
N LYS A 137 4.09 -1.16 -0.62
CA LYS A 137 2.66 -0.84 -0.56
C LYS A 137 2.03 -0.84 -1.95
N HIS A 138 2.58 -0.05 -2.88
CA HIS A 138 2.02 0.07 -4.22
C HIS A 138 1.97 -1.28 -4.93
N ARG A 139 3.06 -2.06 -4.84
CA ARG A 139 3.13 -3.38 -5.46
C ARG A 139 2.11 -4.35 -4.87
N GLN A 140 1.96 -4.40 -3.55
CA GLN A 140 1.07 -5.35 -2.89
C GLN A 140 -0.40 -4.99 -3.07
N VAL A 141 -0.76 -3.71 -3.06
CA VAL A 141 -2.11 -3.29 -3.44
C VAL A 141 -2.41 -3.68 -4.89
N ALA A 142 -1.48 -3.42 -5.81
CA ALA A 142 -1.64 -3.80 -7.22
C ALA A 142 -1.77 -5.31 -7.45
N ARG A 143 -0.98 -6.13 -6.75
CA ARG A 143 -0.91 -7.58 -7.02
C ARG A 143 -1.83 -8.42 -6.15
N VAL A 144 -1.99 -8.07 -4.88
CA VAL A 144 -2.80 -8.84 -3.92
C VAL A 144 -4.25 -8.38 -3.96
N ASP A 145 -4.49 -7.06 -3.85
CA ASP A 145 -5.86 -6.53 -3.92
C ASP A 145 -6.37 -6.40 -5.36
N ARG A 146 -5.48 -6.52 -6.35
CA ARG A 146 -5.80 -6.34 -7.79
C ARG A 146 -6.41 -4.97 -8.06
N ILE A 147 -5.95 -3.96 -7.32
CA ILE A 147 -6.35 -2.56 -7.46
C ILE A 147 -5.15 -1.78 -7.95
N GLU A 148 -5.30 -1.13 -9.09
CA GLU A 148 -4.24 -0.30 -9.61
C GLU A 148 -3.95 0.89 -8.68
N VAL A 149 -2.68 1.26 -8.55
CA VAL A 149 -2.23 2.36 -7.69
C VAL A 149 -1.68 3.52 -8.51
N VAL A 150 -2.27 4.69 -8.34
CA VAL A 150 -1.79 5.97 -8.85
C VAL A 150 -1.18 6.77 -7.71
N SER A 151 0.10 7.11 -7.86
CA SER A 151 0.80 8.01 -6.93
C SER A 151 0.62 9.48 -7.34
N VAL A 152 0.32 10.32 -6.36
CA VAL A 152 0.35 11.79 -6.41
C VAL A 152 1.50 12.29 -5.54
N PRO A 153 2.71 12.48 -6.09
CA PRO A 153 3.84 12.98 -5.35
C PRO A 153 3.66 14.44 -4.95
N TYR A 154 4.04 14.79 -3.73
CA TYR A 154 3.86 16.15 -3.18
C TYR A 154 4.48 17.26 -4.06
N TRP A 155 5.62 17.00 -4.72
CA TRP A 155 6.26 18.03 -5.55
C TRP A 155 5.49 18.28 -6.85
N GLU A 156 4.96 17.23 -7.50
CA GLU A 156 4.14 17.38 -8.71
C GLU A 156 2.88 18.16 -8.36
N TRP A 157 2.26 17.82 -7.22
CA TRP A 157 1.07 18.50 -6.75
C TRP A 157 1.30 19.98 -6.43
N ASN A 158 2.40 20.30 -5.75
CA ASN A 158 2.73 21.66 -5.35
C ASN A 158 3.05 22.59 -6.53
N GLU A 159 3.40 22.05 -7.70
CA GLU A 159 3.63 22.82 -8.93
C GLU A 159 2.32 23.27 -9.61
N LEU A 160 1.18 22.69 -9.24
CA LEU A 160 -0.12 22.97 -9.85
C LEU A 160 -0.76 24.22 -9.23
N LYS A 161 -0.92 25.26 -10.04
CA LYS A 161 -1.23 26.62 -9.56
C LYS A 161 -2.69 26.87 -9.21
N ASN A 162 -3.60 26.05 -9.75
CA ASN A 162 -5.04 26.24 -9.58
C ASN A 162 -5.79 24.91 -9.70
N SER A 163 -7.08 24.92 -9.35
CA SER A 163 -7.94 23.74 -9.37
C SER A 163 -8.08 23.12 -10.76
N GLU A 164 -8.14 23.91 -11.83
CA GLU A 164 -8.23 23.37 -13.20
C GLU A 164 -7.01 22.50 -13.54
N MET A 165 -5.80 22.97 -13.24
CA MET A 165 -4.56 22.21 -13.42
C MET A 165 -4.53 20.95 -12.55
N LYS A 166 -4.93 21.06 -11.28
CA LYS A 166 -5.00 19.93 -10.34
C LYS A 166 -5.94 18.84 -10.81
N GLN A 167 -7.15 19.22 -11.21
CA GLN A 167 -8.15 18.26 -11.69
C GLN A 167 -7.76 17.66 -13.05
N HIS A 168 -7.14 18.44 -13.94
CA HIS A 168 -6.59 17.91 -15.19
C HIS A 168 -5.50 16.88 -14.92
N TYR A 169 -4.55 17.19 -14.03
CA TYR A 169 -3.49 16.27 -13.61
C TYR A 169 -4.06 14.95 -13.07
N LEU A 170 -5.05 15.02 -12.16
CA LEU A 170 -5.70 13.83 -11.60
C LEU A 170 -6.40 13.00 -12.68
N ARG A 171 -7.16 13.64 -13.59
CA ARG A 171 -7.81 12.96 -14.71
C ARG A 171 -6.81 12.24 -15.60
N VAL A 172 -5.70 12.89 -15.95
CA VAL A 172 -4.65 12.27 -16.77
C VAL A 172 -4.07 11.05 -16.06
N LYS A 173 -3.64 11.19 -14.80
CA LYS A 173 -3.07 10.10 -14.00
C LYS A 173 -4.03 8.90 -13.92
N LEU A 174 -5.30 9.15 -13.63
CA LEU A 174 -6.34 8.12 -13.49
C LEU A 174 -6.71 7.42 -14.80
N VAL A 175 -6.63 8.10 -15.95
CA VAL A 175 -6.90 7.50 -17.26
C VAL A 175 -5.70 6.72 -17.79
N THR A 176 -4.48 7.18 -17.51
CA THR A 176 -3.25 6.46 -17.88
C THR A 176 -3.00 5.22 -17.04
N ALA A 177 -3.72 5.12 -15.93
CA ALA A 177 -3.74 3.97 -15.06
C ALA A 177 -4.27 2.74 -15.86
N ARG A 178 -3.46 1.68 -15.98
CA ARG A 178 -3.76 0.39 -16.63
C ARG A 178 -3.88 -0.78 -15.66
#